data_AF-B9DIB7-F1
#
_entry.id   AF-B9DIB7-F1
#
_cell.length_a   1.000
_cell.length_b   1.000
_cell.length_c   1.000
_cell.angle_alpha   90.00
_cell.angle_beta   90.00
_cell.angle_gamma   90.00
#
_symmetry.space_group_name_H-M   'P 1'
#
loop_
_entity.id
_entity.type
_entity.pdbx_description
1 polymer ?
#
loop_
_entity_poly.entity_id
_entity_poly.type
_entity_poly.pdbx_seq_one_letter_code
_entity_poly.pdbx_strand_id
1 'polypeptide(L)'
;MQFLGGICFIVFFIFLIRLIYLAIKGKPKKSAAITLVASLFLGILLTGLGGEDDESSKHEQKTAHQTKEKAKKAPEKDSDAENNKEKEFKAAPTKKSETEDTSNKKDKEKPETKSETEKEANGLVKEEATYARAVDGDTVRLMYDGKEAVFRLLLIDTPETKHPTKGVQPYGKEASAYTKNMLENASKIEVEFDKGGKTDKYGRYLAYVYADGKMVNDALVRQGLAKVAYIYPPNITYLDQLKESQRLAQEEHLNIWSGEVPADTETQSSTPKETQTPQQTQGQSEGSVPSSGGTSQSTSGTASESYPNCTALRQVHPGGVPQGHPAYQAKMDRDKDGYACEIN
;
A
#
# COMPACT_ATOMS: atom_id res chain seq x y z
N MET A 1 34.30 -53.85 -17.13
CA MET A 1 32.88 -53.63 -16.71
C MET A 1 32.71 -53.34 -15.22
N GLN A 2 33.40 -54.04 -14.29
CA GLN A 2 33.14 -53.95 -12.83
C GLN A 2 33.07 -52.52 -12.23
N PHE A 3 33.93 -51.58 -12.65
CA PHE A 3 33.93 -50.21 -12.14
C PHE A 3 32.60 -49.44 -12.34
N LEU A 4 31.85 -49.75 -13.40
CA LEU A 4 30.57 -49.05 -13.69
C LEU A 4 29.46 -49.46 -12.71
N GLY A 5 29.47 -50.72 -12.26
CA GLY A 5 28.51 -51.24 -11.28
C GLY A 5 28.67 -50.59 -9.90
N GLY A 6 29.91 -50.34 -9.46
CA GLY A 6 30.20 -49.68 -8.18
C GLY A 6 29.65 -48.24 -8.12
N ILE A 7 29.81 -47.47 -9.20
CA ILE A 7 29.26 -46.10 -9.30
C ILE A 7 27.73 -46.14 -9.22
N CYS A 8 27.08 -47.08 -9.92
CA CYS A 8 25.63 -47.24 -9.89
C CYS A 8 25.12 -47.57 -8.47
N PHE A 9 25.83 -48.45 -7.73
CA PHE A 9 25.53 -48.77 -6.34
C PHE A 9 25.64 -47.54 -5.41
N ILE A 10 26.67 -46.72 -5.57
CA ILE A 10 26.86 -45.49 -4.76
C ILE A 10 25.71 -44.50 -5.00
N VAL A 11 25.32 -44.27 -6.27
CA VAL A 11 24.20 -43.40 -6.62
C VAL A 11 22.88 -43.93 -6.04
N PHE A 12 22.65 -45.24 -6.08
CA PHE A 12 21.48 -45.88 -5.49
C PHE A 12 21.40 -45.67 -3.96
N PHE A 13 22.52 -45.86 -3.24
CA PHE A 13 22.56 -45.62 -1.79
C PHE A 13 22.33 -44.16 -1.41
N ILE A 14 22.89 -43.20 -2.17
CA ILE A 14 22.63 -41.77 -1.97
C ILE A 14 21.13 -41.45 -2.15
N PHE A 15 20.48 -42.07 -3.14
CA PHE A 15 19.04 -41.90 -3.39
C PHE A 15 18.18 -42.50 -2.26
N LEU A 16 18.53 -43.68 -1.76
CA LEU A 16 17.90 -44.33 -0.59
C LEU A 16 17.99 -43.45 0.67
N ILE A 17 19.19 -42.94 1.00
CA ILE A 17 19.40 -42.04 2.13
C ILE A 17 18.55 -40.76 1.99
N ARG A 18 18.45 -40.21 0.77
CA ARG A 18 17.62 -39.03 0.50
C ARG A 18 16.12 -39.29 0.67
N LEU A 19 15.62 -40.46 0.26
CA LEU A 19 14.23 -40.87 0.49
C LEU A 19 13.93 -41.04 1.99
N ILE A 20 14.81 -41.72 2.73
CA ILE A 20 14.68 -41.91 4.18
C ILE A 20 14.68 -40.55 4.91
N TYR A 21 15.58 -39.63 4.53
CA TYR A 21 15.63 -38.27 5.08
C TYR A 21 14.33 -37.47 4.82
N LEU A 22 13.75 -37.61 3.63
CA LEU A 22 12.47 -36.96 3.27
C LEU A 22 11.28 -37.56 4.04
N ALA A 23 11.27 -38.86 4.27
CA ALA A 23 10.24 -39.52 5.09
C ALA A 23 10.31 -39.05 6.56
N ILE A 24 11.51 -39.02 7.15
CA ILE A 24 11.72 -38.58 8.55
C ILE A 24 11.31 -37.11 8.76
N LYS A 25 11.45 -36.23 7.76
CA LYS A 25 11.10 -34.80 7.88
C LYS A 25 9.60 -34.45 7.73
N GLY A 26 8.72 -35.45 7.62
CA GLY A 26 7.35 -35.35 8.14
C GLY A 26 6.38 -34.33 7.52
N LYS A 27 6.62 -33.81 6.30
CA LYS A 27 5.64 -32.95 5.58
C LYS A 27 5.59 -33.27 4.07
N PRO A 28 4.57 -34.00 3.58
CA PRO A 28 4.41 -34.26 2.15
C PRO A 28 3.92 -32.99 1.42
N LYS A 29 4.80 -32.34 0.66
CA LYS A 29 4.40 -31.34 -0.35
C LYS A 29 4.04 -32.05 -1.66
N LYS A 30 2.96 -31.60 -2.31
CA LYS A 30 2.34 -32.24 -3.50
C LYS A 30 3.24 -32.37 -4.74
N SER A 31 4.45 -31.80 -4.76
CA SER A 31 5.41 -31.92 -5.86
C SER A 31 6.19 -33.25 -5.89
N ALA A 32 6.24 -34.00 -4.78
CA ALA A 32 7.08 -35.21 -4.69
C ALA A 32 6.63 -36.37 -5.61
N ALA A 33 5.35 -36.41 -5.99
CA ALA A 33 4.81 -37.47 -6.85
C ALA A 33 5.35 -37.41 -8.30
N ILE A 34 5.64 -36.20 -8.80
CA ILE A 34 6.04 -35.98 -10.20
C ILE A 34 7.45 -36.56 -10.48
N THR A 35 8.35 -36.48 -9.50
CA THR A 35 9.72 -36.98 -9.62
C THR A 35 9.80 -38.51 -9.68
N LEU A 36 8.78 -39.22 -9.17
CA LEU A 36 8.74 -40.69 -9.17
C LEU A 36 8.29 -41.28 -10.51
N VAL A 37 7.44 -40.55 -11.26
CA VAL A 37 6.97 -40.97 -12.59
C VAL A 37 8.05 -40.74 -13.66
N ALA A 38 8.79 -39.63 -13.57
CA ALA A 38 9.86 -39.30 -14.52
C ALA A 38 11.00 -40.34 -14.57
N SER A 39 11.31 -41.00 -13.45
CA SER A 39 12.32 -42.06 -13.38
C SER A 39 11.88 -43.41 -13.97
N LEU A 40 10.57 -43.65 -14.13
CA LEU A 40 10.07 -44.90 -14.72
C LEU A 40 10.23 -44.92 -16.25
N PHE A 41 10.04 -43.76 -16.90
CA PHE A 41 10.13 -43.63 -18.35
C PHE A 41 11.55 -43.80 -18.91
N LEU A 42 12.60 -43.41 -18.16
CA LEU A 42 13.98 -43.51 -18.64
C LEU A 42 14.51 -44.96 -18.66
N GLY A 43 13.89 -45.88 -17.92
CA GLY A 43 14.23 -47.31 -17.95
C GLY A 43 13.70 -48.05 -19.18
N ILE A 44 12.62 -47.57 -19.79
CA ILE A 44 11.93 -48.24 -20.92
C ILE A 44 12.61 -47.90 -22.26
N LEU A 45 13.26 -46.74 -22.36
CA LEU A 45 13.86 -46.24 -23.61
C LEU A 45 15.17 -46.97 -24.04
N LEU A 46 15.67 -47.92 -23.23
CA LEU A 46 16.91 -48.66 -23.48
C LEU A 46 16.71 -50.12 -23.92
N THR A 47 15.47 -50.56 -24.13
CA THR A 47 15.13 -51.93 -24.57
C THR A 47 14.24 -51.98 -25.81
N GLY A 48 14.11 -50.88 -26.55
CA GLY A 48 13.16 -50.74 -27.67
C GLY A 48 13.81 -50.37 -29.01
N LEU A 49 14.54 -51.30 -29.63
CA LEU A 49 14.96 -51.22 -31.04
C LEU A 49 14.83 -52.60 -31.70
N GLY A 50 13.95 -52.73 -32.71
CA GLY A 50 13.77 -53.94 -33.53
C GLY A 50 12.44 -53.94 -34.31
N GLY A 51 12.49 -54.18 -35.62
CA GLY A 51 11.36 -54.06 -36.57
C GLY A 51 11.08 -52.60 -36.96
N GLU A 52 11.14 -52.12 -38.21
CA GLU A 52 10.95 -52.64 -39.58
C GLU A 52 9.50 -52.51 -40.14
N ASP A 53 9.46 -51.79 -41.27
CA ASP A 53 8.61 -51.90 -42.47
C ASP A 53 7.12 -51.44 -42.53
N ASP A 54 6.95 -50.39 -43.35
CA ASP A 54 6.12 -50.30 -44.57
C ASP A 54 4.75 -49.57 -44.71
N GLU A 55 4.73 -48.80 -45.81
CA GLU A 55 3.70 -48.42 -46.80
C GLU A 55 2.18 -48.15 -46.52
N SER A 56 1.77 -46.93 -46.92
CA SER A 56 0.77 -46.63 -48.00
C SER A 56 -0.69 -46.21 -47.74
N SER A 57 -1.06 -45.10 -48.40
CA SER A 57 -2.34 -44.80 -49.10
C SER A 57 -3.50 -43.99 -48.46
N LYS A 58 -3.68 -42.77 -49.00
CA LYS A 58 -4.92 -42.09 -49.50
C LYS A 58 -6.27 -42.15 -48.75
N HIS A 59 -6.88 -40.97 -48.55
CA HIS A 59 -7.90 -40.45 -49.50
C HIS A 59 -8.10 -38.92 -49.48
N GLU A 60 -8.72 -38.35 -50.54
CA GLU A 60 -9.02 -36.91 -50.75
C GLU A 60 -10.40 -36.46 -50.24
N GLN A 61 -10.49 -35.20 -49.80
CA GLN A 61 -11.36 -34.11 -50.33
C GLN A 61 -10.90 -32.75 -49.73
N LYS A 62 -10.53 -31.68 -50.46
CA LYS A 62 -11.29 -30.77 -51.35
C LYS A 62 -12.49 -30.12 -50.63
N THR A 63 -12.71 -28.79 -50.59
CA THR A 63 -12.06 -27.59 -51.23
C THR A 63 -12.52 -26.32 -50.43
N ALA A 64 -12.04 -25.07 -50.58
CA ALA A 64 -11.16 -24.43 -51.58
C ALA A 64 -10.15 -23.41 -50.97
N HIS A 65 -10.29 -22.09 -51.22
CA HIS A 65 -9.23 -21.09 -51.06
C HIS A 65 -9.73 -19.69 -50.64
N GLN A 66 -8.88 -18.92 -49.95
CA GLN A 66 -8.96 -17.44 -49.82
C GLN A 66 -8.20 -16.75 -50.99
N THR A 67 -8.43 -15.45 -51.23
CA THR A 67 -7.39 -14.38 -51.37
C THR A 67 -8.02 -12.95 -51.37
N LYS A 68 -7.16 -11.95 -51.10
CA LYS A 68 -7.24 -10.46 -51.03
C LYS A 68 -7.91 -9.79 -52.26
N GLU A 69 -8.21 -8.48 -52.36
CA GLU A 69 -7.42 -7.28 -51.98
C GLU A 69 -8.21 -5.98 -51.62
N LYS A 70 -7.78 -4.75 -52.04
CA LYS A 70 -7.70 -3.56 -51.13
C LYS A 70 -8.05 -2.18 -51.77
N ALA A 71 -8.58 -1.27 -50.93
CA ALA A 71 -8.37 0.21 -50.88
C ALA A 71 -9.28 1.26 -51.63
N LYS A 72 -9.47 2.42 -50.93
CA LYS A 72 -9.89 3.79 -51.38
C LYS A 72 -11.36 3.95 -51.83
N LYS A 73 -12.07 5.10 -51.67
CA LYS A 73 -11.76 6.51 -51.34
C LYS A 73 -13.02 7.22 -50.74
N ALA A 74 -12.88 8.37 -50.05
CA ALA A 74 -13.98 9.27 -49.64
C ALA A 74 -14.41 10.29 -50.74
N PRO A 75 -15.57 10.97 -50.58
CA PRO A 75 -15.54 12.41 -50.25
C PRO A 75 -16.64 12.88 -49.25
N GLU A 76 -16.72 14.21 -49.01
CA GLU A 76 -17.54 14.90 -48.00
C GLU A 76 -18.92 15.39 -48.53
N LYS A 77 -19.91 15.67 -47.64
CA LYS A 77 -20.37 17.06 -47.38
C LYS A 77 -21.48 17.26 -46.31
N ASP A 78 -21.46 18.49 -45.80
CA ASP A 78 -22.31 19.25 -44.85
C ASP A 78 -23.84 19.19 -45.00
N SER A 79 -24.57 19.36 -43.88
CA SER A 79 -25.56 20.44 -43.69
C SER A 79 -26.09 20.56 -42.24
N ASP A 80 -26.38 21.79 -41.81
CA ASP A 80 -26.71 22.21 -40.44
C ASP A 80 -28.14 21.91 -39.95
N ALA A 81 -28.35 21.95 -38.62
CA ALA A 81 -29.56 22.53 -37.98
C ALA A 81 -29.39 22.70 -36.46
N GLU A 82 -29.68 23.89 -35.92
CA GLU A 82 -29.83 24.14 -34.47
C GLU A 82 -31.22 23.73 -33.96
N ASN A 83 -31.35 23.41 -32.66
CA ASN A 83 -32.28 24.16 -31.81
C ASN A 83 -31.91 24.09 -30.33
N ASN A 84 -32.12 25.19 -29.60
CA ASN A 84 -31.95 25.27 -28.15
C ASN A 84 -33.26 24.93 -27.43
N LYS A 85 -33.17 24.24 -26.27
CA LYS A 85 -34.00 24.63 -25.12
C LYS A 85 -33.49 24.17 -23.76
N GLU A 86 -32.86 25.11 -23.08
CA GLU A 86 -32.69 25.13 -21.63
C GLU A 86 -34.03 25.44 -20.93
N LYS A 87 -34.32 24.76 -19.81
CA LYS A 87 -35.03 25.38 -18.66
C LYS A 87 -35.00 24.55 -17.37
N GLU A 88 -34.35 25.11 -16.35
CA GLU A 88 -34.46 24.75 -14.94
C GLU A 88 -35.83 25.20 -14.37
N PHE A 89 -36.47 24.43 -13.48
CA PHE A 89 -37.08 25.00 -12.24
C PHE A 89 -37.44 23.97 -11.14
N LYS A 90 -36.67 24.05 -10.04
CA LYS A 90 -37.03 23.97 -8.61
C LYS A 90 -38.32 23.28 -8.11
N ALA A 91 -38.08 22.26 -7.28
CA ALA A 91 -38.43 22.19 -5.83
C ALA A 91 -39.85 21.79 -5.31
N ALA A 92 -39.79 20.72 -4.50
CA ALA A 92 -40.43 20.53 -3.17
C ALA A 92 -41.92 20.08 -3.04
N PRO A 93 -42.29 19.40 -1.92
CA PRO A 93 -43.44 18.47 -1.89
C PRO A 93 -44.55 18.79 -0.85
N THR A 94 -45.64 18.01 -0.81
CA THR A 94 -46.54 17.95 0.38
C THR A 94 -47.40 16.67 0.50
N LYS A 95 -47.63 16.25 1.76
CA LYS A 95 -48.78 15.49 2.34
C LYS A 95 -49.02 13.98 2.04
N LYS A 96 -48.65 13.17 3.05
CA LYS A 96 -49.51 12.39 3.99
C LYS A 96 -50.60 11.40 3.48
N SER A 97 -50.36 10.10 3.74
CA SER A 97 -51.25 9.10 4.39
C SER A 97 -50.38 7.83 4.65
N GLU A 98 -50.39 7.01 5.72
CA GLU A 98 -51.42 6.50 6.66
C GLU A 98 -52.49 5.64 5.93
N THR A 99 -52.73 4.34 6.18
CA THR A 99 -52.25 3.37 7.21
C THR A 99 -52.57 1.93 6.76
N GLU A 100 -51.88 0.92 7.33
CA GLU A 100 -52.39 -0.48 7.56
C GLU A 100 -52.76 -1.36 6.34
N ASP A 101 -52.81 -2.71 6.38
CA ASP A 101 -52.26 -3.75 7.27
C ASP A 101 -52.22 -5.10 6.47
N THR A 102 -51.73 -6.16 7.10
CA THR A 102 -51.95 -7.60 6.91
C THR A 102 -50.80 -8.42 6.33
N SER A 103 -50.76 -9.68 6.75
CA SER A 103 -49.62 -10.58 6.68
C SER A 103 -49.97 -11.88 5.97
N ASN A 104 -48.99 -12.51 5.31
CA ASN A 104 -48.71 -13.93 5.56
C ASN A 104 -47.33 -14.40 5.04
N LYS A 105 -46.50 -14.84 5.99
CA LYS A 105 -45.98 -16.22 6.06
C LYS A 105 -45.46 -16.86 4.74
N LYS A 106 -44.14 -16.78 4.60
CA LYS A 106 -43.22 -17.93 4.43
C LYS A 106 -43.48 -18.84 3.23
N ASP A 107 -42.50 -18.87 2.33
CA ASP A 107 -41.93 -20.16 1.94
C ASP A 107 -40.39 -20.17 2.01
N LYS A 108 -39.80 -21.37 2.03
CA LYS A 108 -38.35 -21.56 2.04
C LYS A 108 -37.83 -21.81 0.63
N GLU A 109 -36.96 -20.94 0.14
CA GLU A 109 -35.99 -21.32 -0.88
C GLU A 109 -34.58 -20.91 -0.44
N LYS A 110 -33.59 -21.76 -0.79
CA LYS A 110 -32.18 -21.61 -0.41
C LYS A 110 -31.40 -21.29 -1.69
N PRO A 111 -31.01 -20.03 -1.95
CA PRO A 111 -30.04 -19.74 -2.97
C PRO A 111 -28.70 -20.36 -2.56
N GLU A 112 -28.15 -21.24 -3.39
CA GLU A 112 -26.74 -21.62 -3.26
C GLU A 112 -25.91 -20.53 -3.93
N THR A 113 -25.57 -19.51 -3.15
CA THR A 113 -24.76 -18.37 -3.60
C THR A 113 -23.39 -18.83 -4.07
N LYS A 114 -23.27 -19.05 -5.39
CA LYS A 114 -21.99 -18.93 -6.06
C LYS A 114 -21.56 -17.47 -5.93
N SER A 115 -20.34 -17.23 -5.46
CA SER A 115 -19.75 -15.90 -5.46
C SER A 115 -19.51 -15.48 -6.91
N GLU A 116 -20.47 -14.78 -7.51
CA GLU A 116 -20.23 -13.99 -8.71
C GLU A 116 -19.44 -12.77 -8.27
N THR A 117 -18.12 -12.89 -8.38
CA THR A 117 -17.17 -11.93 -7.83
C THR A 117 -17.28 -10.61 -8.59
N GLU A 118 -17.66 -9.53 -7.89
CA GLU A 118 -17.89 -8.22 -8.49
C GLU A 118 -16.63 -7.75 -9.23
N LYS A 119 -16.73 -7.69 -10.55
CA LYS A 119 -15.62 -7.36 -11.44
C LYS A 119 -15.73 -5.90 -11.87
N GLU A 120 -14.88 -5.08 -11.25
CA GLU A 120 -14.83 -3.65 -11.48
C GLU A 120 -14.44 -3.29 -12.93
N ALA A 121 -14.78 -2.07 -13.35
CA ALA A 121 -14.53 -1.59 -14.73
C ALA A 121 -13.04 -1.55 -15.12
N ASN A 122 -12.14 -1.58 -14.13
CA ASN A 122 -10.69 -1.68 -14.29
C ASN A 122 -10.20 -3.13 -14.60
N GLY A 123 -11.09 -4.11 -14.55
CA GLY A 123 -10.82 -5.54 -14.77
C GLY A 123 -10.30 -6.31 -13.54
N LEU A 124 -10.15 -5.65 -12.39
CA LEU A 124 -9.76 -6.25 -11.12
C LEU A 124 -10.94 -6.98 -10.45
N VAL A 125 -10.64 -7.69 -9.36
CA VAL A 125 -11.55 -8.63 -8.71
C VAL A 125 -11.32 -8.56 -7.20
N LYS A 126 -12.38 -8.25 -6.44
CA LYS A 126 -12.38 -8.21 -4.97
C LYS A 126 -12.56 -9.63 -4.41
N GLU A 127 -11.60 -10.10 -3.62
CA GLU A 127 -11.62 -11.42 -3.00
C GLU A 127 -11.96 -11.30 -1.50
N GLU A 128 -12.89 -12.10 -0.99
CA GLU A 128 -13.32 -12.00 0.42
C GLU A 128 -12.21 -12.40 1.40
N ALA A 129 -12.14 -11.68 2.52
CA ALA A 129 -11.26 -11.96 3.64
C ALA A 129 -11.98 -11.66 4.96
N THR A 130 -11.41 -12.08 6.11
CA THR A 130 -11.89 -11.61 7.42
C THR A 130 -10.75 -11.02 8.24
N TYR A 131 -11.07 -10.08 9.14
CA TYR A 131 -10.08 -9.46 10.01
C TYR A 131 -9.51 -10.48 11.00
N ALA A 132 -8.18 -10.53 11.12
CA ALA A 132 -7.51 -11.28 12.18
C ALA A 132 -6.94 -10.35 13.25
N ARG A 133 -6.21 -9.29 12.86
CA ARG A 133 -5.68 -8.23 13.74
C ARG A 133 -4.95 -7.13 12.96
N ALA A 134 -4.96 -5.92 13.49
CA ALA A 134 -4.09 -4.83 13.03
C ALA A 134 -2.60 -5.14 13.31
N VAL A 135 -1.70 -4.54 12.52
CA VAL A 135 -0.26 -4.48 12.82
C VAL A 135 0.16 -3.03 13.00
N ASP A 136 -0.16 -2.17 12.05
CA ASP A 136 0.08 -0.72 12.05
C ASP A 136 -0.94 -0.07 11.08
N GLY A 137 -0.67 1.13 10.55
CA GLY A 137 -1.61 1.85 9.69
C GLY A 137 -1.78 1.23 8.30
N ASP A 138 -0.69 0.76 7.68
CA ASP A 138 -0.68 0.23 6.31
C ASP A 138 -0.40 -1.28 6.21
N THR A 139 -0.06 -1.93 7.32
CA THR A 139 0.10 -3.38 7.41
C THR A 139 -0.98 -3.98 8.32
N VAL A 140 -1.73 -4.93 7.77
CA VAL A 140 -2.84 -5.62 8.45
C VAL A 140 -2.69 -7.13 8.35
N ARG A 141 -3.35 -7.87 9.25
CA ARG A 141 -3.45 -9.33 9.19
C ARG A 141 -4.89 -9.75 9.02
N LEU A 142 -5.13 -10.52 7.98
CA LEU A 142 -6.44 -11.00 7.55
C LEU A 142 -6.39 -12.53 7.40
N MET A 143 -7.53 -13.19 7.58
CA MET A 143 -7.73 -14.55 7.13
C MET A 143 -8.07 -14.53 5.64
N TYR A 144 -7.21 -15.14 4.83
CA TYR A 144 -7.35 -15.27 3.37
C TYR A 144 -6.88 -16.67 2.96
N ASP A 145 -7.55 -17.32 2.00
CA ASP A 145 -7.34 -18.76 1.68
C ASP A 145 -7.29 -19.67 2.93
N GLY A 146 -8.13 -19.36 3.93
CA GLY A 146 -8.22 -20.08 5.21
C GLY A 146 -7.00 -19.96 6.13
N LYS A 147 -6.14 -18.94 5.98
CA LYS A 147 -4.91 -18.74 6.77
C LYS A 147 -4.73 -17.29 7.17
N GLU A 148 -4.14 -17.04 8.35
CA GLU A 148 -3.67 -15.70 8.72
C GLU A 148 -2.50 -15.31 7.80
N ALA A 149 -2.68 -14.24 7.03
CA ALA A 149 -1.68 -13.68 6.15
C ALA A 149 -1.47 -12.18 6.42
N VAL A 150 -0.29 -11.67 6.07
CA VAL A 150 0.04 -10.24 6.19
C VAL A 150 -0.25 -9.56 4.87
N PHE A 151 -1.03 -8.49 4.90
CA PHE A 151 -1.27 -7.60 3.76
C PHE A 151 -0.59 -6.26 4.03
N ARG A 152 0.15 -5.76 3.04
CA ARG A 152 0.62 -4.38 2.98
C ARG A 152 -0.25 -3.65 1.97
N LEU A 153 -0.94 -2.61 2.42
CA LEU A 153 -1.78 -1.76 1.59
C LEU A 153 -0.93 -1.14 0.47
N LEU A 154 -1.39 -1.28 -0.77
CA LEU A 154 -0.77 -0.72 -1.96
C LEU A 154 -0.80 0.82 -1.97
N LEU A 155 0.20 1.41 -2.63
CA LEU A 155 0.33 2.83 -2.97
C LEU A 155 0.37 3.84 -1.80
N ILE A 156 0.43 3.40 -0.55
CA ILE A 156 0.44 4.28 0.63
C ILE A 156 1.65 4.05 1.55
N ASP A 157 1.95 5.01 2.42
CA ASP A 157 2.89 4.89 3.54
C ASP A 157 2.34 5.65 4.76
N THR A 158 2.25 4.97 5.91
CA THR A 158 1.74 5.54 7.16
C THR A 158 2.89 5.88 8.12
N PRO A 159 2.75 6.89 9.00
CA PRO A 159 3.78 7.21 9.97
C PRO A 159 4.05 6.02 10.91
N GLU A 160 5.33 5.68 11.05
CA GLU A 160 5.75 4.42 11.67
C GLU A 160 5.49 4.36 13.17
N THR A 161 4.94 3.25 13.67
CA THR A 161 4.70 3.04 15.12
C THR A 161 5.77 2.20 15.81
N LYS A 162 6.58 1.46 15.04
CA LYS A 162 7.44 0.36 15.55
C LYS A 162 8.86 0.38 14.99
N HIS A 163 9.25 1.45 14.31
CA HIS A 163 10.54 1.52 13.62
C HIS A 163 11.71 1.58 14.62
N PRO A 164 12.61 0.57 14.67
CA PRO A 164 13.55 0.36 15.78
C PRO A 164 14.47 1.54 16.13
N THR A 165 14.72 2.44 15.18
CA THR A 165 15.59 3.62 15.34
C THR A 165 14.87 4.97 15.20
N LYS A 166 13.56 4.99 14.97
CA LYS A 166 12.76 6.24 14.83
C LYS A 166 11.66 6.38 15.89
N GLY A 167 11.37 5.32 16.64
CA GLY A 167 10.30 5.33 17.65
C GLY A 167 8.91 5.34 17.01
N VAL A 168 7.97 5.98 17.70
CA VAL A 168 6.63 6.31 17.18
C VAL A 168 6.70 7.66 16.48
N GLN A 169 6.29 7.72 15.22
CA GLN A 169 6.14 8.97 14.49
C GLN A 169 4.77 9.62 14.77
N PRO A 170 4.66 10.97 14.71
CA PRO A 170 3.38 11.67 14.77
C PRO A 170 2.36 11.10 13.79
N TYR A 171 1.10 10.98 14.23
CA TYR A 171 -0.03 10.38 13.49
C TYR A 171 0.05 8.86 13.22
N GLY A 172 1.08 8.16 13.70
CA GLY A 172 1.22 6.71 13.50
C GLY A 172 0.27 5.87 14.36
N LYS A 173 0.02 6.28 15.61
CA LYS A 173 -0.95 5.61 16.50
C LYS A 173 -2.37 5.78 15.93
N GLU A 174 -2.63 6.95 15.38
CA GLU A 174 -3.86 7.46 14.80
C GLU A 174 -4.18 6.71 13.50
N ALA A 175 -3.21 6.60 12.57
CA ALA A 175 -3.32 5.76 11.38
C ALA A 175 -3.59 4.29 11.73
N SER A 176 -2.85 3.74 12.71
CA SER A 176 -3.05 2.36 13.19
C SER A 176 -4.43 2.15 13.81
N ALA A 177 -4.93 3.13 14.58
CA ALA A 177 -6.25 3.09 15.20
C ALA A 177 -7.39 3.24 14.18
N TYR A 178 -7.19 4.07 13.14
CA TYR A 178 -8.14 4.26 12.04
C TYR A 178 -8.32 2.97 11.24
N THR A 179 -7.23 2.39 10.75
CA THR A 179 -7.25 1.09 10.04
C THR A 179 -7.83 -0.02 10.89
N LYS A 180 -7.46 -0.08 12.18
CA LYS A 180 -8.04 -1.03 13.14
C LYS A 180 -9.56 -0.85 13.26
N ASN A 181 -10.05 0.37 13.52
CA ASN A 181 -11.47 0.64 13.72
C ASN A 181 -12.29 0.34 12.46
N MET A 182 -11.79 0.75 11.29
CA MET A 182 -12.43 0.54 10.00
C MET A 182 -12.58 -0.95 9.65
N LEU A 183 -11.66 -1.82 10.08
CA LEU A 183 -11.73 -3.26 9.86
C LEU A 183 -12.45 -4.04 10.99
N GLU A 184 -12.32 -3.62 12.26
CA GLU A 184 -12.96 -4.32 13.39
C GLU A 184 -14.49 -4.16 13.43
N ASN A 185 -15.02 -3.08 12.83
CA ASN A 185 -16.46 -2.82 12.75
C ASN A 185 -17.07 -3.15 11.38
N ALA A 186 -16.28 -3.70 10.45
CA ALA A 186 -16.74 -4.01 9.10
C ALA A 186 -17.65 -5.25 9.08
N SER A 187 -18.75 -5.19 8.32
CA SER A 187 -19.61 -6.35 8.07
C SER A 187 -19.06 -7.24 6.94
N LYS A 188 -18.38 -6.65 5.95
CA LYS A 188 -17.67 -7.32 4.86
C LYS A 188 -16.27 -6.73 4.71
N ILE A 189 -15.27 -7.60 4.54
CA ILE A 189 -13.89 -7.22 4.23
C ILE A 189 -13.46 -7.92 2.95
N GLU A 190 -12.82 -7.16 2.07
CA GLU A 190 -12.35 -7.65 0.77
C GLU A 190 -10.93 -7.16 0.49
N VAL A 191 -10.19 -7.95 -0.29
CA VAL A 191 -8.85 -7.61 -0.78
C VAL A 191 -8.85 -7.66 -2.30
N GLU A 192 -8.37 -6.59 -2.93
CA GLU A 192 -8.26 -6.49 -4.37
C GLU A 192 -6.79 -6.41 -4.78
N PHE A 193 -6.37 -7.34 -5.62
CA PHE A 193 -5.00 -7.41 -6.12
C PHE A 193 -4.87 -6.63 -7.43
N ASP A 194 -3.84 -5.80 -7.53
CA ASP A 194 -3.52 -5.09 -8.78
C ASP A 194 -2.84 -6.01 -9.81
N LYS A 195 -2.63 -5.48 -11.02
CA LYS A 195 -2.22 -6.18 -12.26
C LYS A 195 -0.86 -6.90 -12.23
N GLY A 196 -0.08 -6.77 -11.16
CA GLY A 196 1.26 -7.32 -11.04
C GLY A 196 1.38 -8.48 -10.05
N GLY A 197 2.51 -8.53 -9.34
CA GLY A 197 2.77 -9.57 -8.34
C GLY A 197 1.91 -9.37 -7.10
N LYS A 198 1.13 -10.41 -6.71
CA LYS A 198 0.31 -10.42 -5.49
C LYS A 198 1.10 -10.25 -4.18
N THR A 199 2.44 -10.40 -4.17
CA THR A 199 3.27 -10.41 -2.94
C THR A 199 4.60 -9.67 -3.09
N ASP A 200 5.08 -9.07 -2.00
CA ASP A 200 6.43 -8.49 -1.91
C ASP A 200 7.54 -9.51 -1.58
N LYS A 201 8.80 -9.03 -1.57
CA LYS A 201 9.99 -9.85 -1.25
C LYS A 201 10.05 -10.38 0.19
N TYR A 202 9.17 -9.92 1.08
CA TYR A 202 9.04 -10.38 2.47
C TYR A 202 7.89 -11.40 2.63
N GLY A 203 7.15 -11.69 1.55
CA GLY A 203 5.99 -12.57 1.58
C GLY A 203 4.72 -11.92 2.14
N ARG A 204 4.66 -10.58 2.20
CA ARG A 204 3.40 -9.86 2.45
C ARG A 204 2.61 -9.80 1.16
N TYR A 205 1.30 -10.00 1.21
CA TYR A 205 0.40 -9.70 0.10
C TYR A 205 0.34 -8.20 -0.15
N LEU A 206 0.17 -7.82 -1.42
CA LEU A 206 0.06 -6.44 -1.90
C LEU A 206 -1.33 -6.24 -2.50
N ALA A 207 -2.19 -5.48 -1.82
CA ALA A 207 -3.58 -5.29 -2.20
C ALA A 207 -4.11 -3.90 -1.85
N TYR A 208 -5.22 -3.52 -2.48
CA TYR A 208 -6.16 -2.56 -1.93
C TYR A 208 -7.10 -3.31 -0.96
N VAL A 209 -7.33 -2.77 0.22
CA VAL A 209 -8.18 -3.41 1.23
C VAL A 209 -9.47 -2.61 1.35
N TYR A 210 -10.61 -3.30 1.42
CA TYR A 210 -11.93 -2.69 1.52
C TYR A 210 -12.64 -3.13 2.80
N ALA A 211 -13.40 -2.21 3.38
CA ALA A 211 -14.27 -2.42 4.51
C ALA A 211 -15.66 -1.85 4.17
N ASP A 212 -16.69 -2.70 4.13
CA ASP A 212 -18.05 -2.34 3.70
C ASP A 212 -18.08 -1.49 2.41
N GLY A 213 -17.34 -1.96 1.39
CA GLY A 213 -17.20 -1.32 0.08
C GLY A 213 -16.28 -0.08 0.02
N LYS A 214 -15.80 0.45 1.16
CA LYS A 214 -14.88 1.60 1.21
C LYS A 214 -13.43 1.15 1.20
N MET A 215 -12.60 1.69 0.30
CA MET A 215 -11.17 1.39 0.26
C MET A 215 -10.45 2.03 1.45
N VAL A 216 -9.82 1.20 2.30
CA VAL A 216 -9.05 1.62 3.47
C VAL A 216 -7.84 2.47 3.06
N ASN A 217 -7.18 2.11 1.94
CA ASN A 217 -6.03 2.86 1.42
C ASN A 217 -6.38 4.33 1.12
N ASP A 218 -7.52 4.54 0.45
CA ASP A 218 -8.01 5.87 0.08
C ASP A 218 -8.51 6.65 1.29
N ALA A 219 -9.23 5.99 2.21
CA ALA A 219 -9.68 6.58 3.46
C ALA A 219 -8.52 7.11 4.32
N LEU A 220 -7.42 6.34 4.46
CA LEU A 220 -6.21 6.77 5.17
C LEU A 220 -5.57 8.01 4.54
N VAL A 221 -5.42 8.02 3.22
CA VAL A 221 -4.81 9.15 2.49
C VAL A 221 -5.71 10.38 2.58
N ARG A 222 -7.02 10.22 2.38
CA ARG A 222 -8.01 11.32 2.43
C ARG A 222 -8.17 11.93 3.81
N GLN A 223 -7.86 11.19 4.88
CA GLN A 223 -7.81 11.70 6.26
C GLN A 223 -6.44 12.29 6.64
N GLY A 224 -5.45 12.33 5.73
CA GLY A 224 -4.11 12.78 6.06
C GLY A 224 -3.38 11.87 7.05
N LEU A 225 -3.72 10.58 7.08
CA LEU A 225 -3.07 9.58 7.94
C LEU A 225 -2.05 8.71 7.16
N ALA A 226 -2.03 8.82 5.83
CA ALA A 226 -1.02 8.21 4.96
C ALA A 226 -0.60 9.15 3.82
N LYS A 227 0.60 8.91 3.26
CA LYS A 227 1.11 9.57 2.04
C LYS A 227 1.08 8.60 0.87
N VAL A 228 0.92 9.12 -0.35
CA VAL A 228 1.04 8.30 -1.57
C VAL A 228 2.51 7.93 -1.79
N ALA A 229 2.80 6.63 -1.87
CA ALA A 229 4.16 6.09 -1.81
C ALA A 229 4.28 4.75 -2.57
N TYR A 230 5.52 4.22 -2.67
CA TYR A 230 5.81 2.90 -3.25
C TYR A 230 5.16 2.63 -4.63
N ILE A 231 5.20 3.65 -5.49
CA ILE A 231 4.61 3.64 -6.83
C ILE A 231 5.46 2.74 -7.74
N TYR A 232 5.08 1.47 -7.87
CA TYR A 232 5.79 0.47 -8.66
C TYR A 232 4.87 -0.16 -9.71
N PRO A 233 5.00 0.21 -11.00
CA PRO A 233 4.23 -0.41 -12.08
C PRO A 233 4.44 -1.94 -12.15
N PRO A 234 3.41 -2.73 -12.48
CA PRO A 234 2.07 -2.30 -12.92
C PRO A 234 1.06 -2.07 -11.76
N ASN A 235 1.48 -2.16 -10.50
CA ASN A 235 0.60 -2.01 -9.32
C ASN A 235 0.30 -0.52 -9.04
N ILE A 236 -0.39 0.14 -9.96
CA ILE A 236 -0.68 1.59 -9.95
C ILE A 236 -2.14 1.94 -10.30
N THR A 237 -3.07 0.98 -10.29
CA THR A 237 -4.42 1.16 -10.86
C THR A 237 -5.24 2.28 -10.21
N TYR A 238 -5.08 2.53 -8.90
CA TYR A 238 -5.78 3.60 -8.18
C TYR A 238 -4.89 4.81 -7.86
N LEU A 239 -3.73 4.93 -8.51
CA LEU A 239 -2.74 5.97 -8.19
C LEU A 239 -3.30 7.39 -8.26
N ASP A 240 -4.09 7.71 -9.27
CA ASP A 240 -4.57 9.08 -9.48
C ASP A 240 -5.75 9.43 -8.55
N GLN A 241 -6.57 8.45 -8.14
CA GLN A 241 -7.54 8.63 -7.05
C GLN A 241 -6.81 8.96 -5.73
N LEU A 242 -5.79 8.18 -5.38
CA LEU A 242 -5.05 8.39 -4.13
C LEU A 242 -4.29 9.72 -4.13
N LYS A 243 -3.75 10.18 -5.26
CA LYS A 243 -3.17 11.53 -5.40
C LYS A 243 -4.20 12.63 -5.14
N GLU A 244 -5.40 12.50 -5.69
CA GLU A 244 -6.48 13.49 -5.50
C GLU A 244 -6.95 13.51 -4.03
N SER A 245 -7.15 12.35 -3.42
CA SER A 245 -7.42 12.24 -1.98
C SER A 245 -6.31 12.85 -1.12
N GLN A 246 -5.03 12.76 -1.55
CA GLN A 246 -3.93 13.42 -0.85
C GLN A 246 -3.95 14.94 -1.03
N ARG A 247 -4.24 15.44 -2.25
CA ARG A 247 -4.37 16.87 -2.54
C ARG A 247 -5.44 17.50 -1.66
N LEU A 248 -6.60 16.87 -1.57
CA LEU A 248 -7.71 17.31 -0.69
C LEU A 248 -7.30 17.30 0.79
N ALA A 249 -6.60 16.24 1.26
CA ALA A 249 -6.11 16.19 2.64
C ALA A 249 -5.02 17.23 2.96
N GLN A 250 -4.27 17.67 1.94
CA GLN A 250 -3.26 18.73 2.05
C GLN A 250 -3.91 20.12 2.11
N GLU A 251 -4.88 20.40 1.23
CA GLU A 251 -5.62 21.67 1.20
C GLU A 251 -6.52 21.87 2.44
N GLU A 252 -7.00 20.78 3.04
CA GLU A 252 -7.71 20.78 4.32
C GLU A 252 -6.77 20.70 5.55
N HIS A 253 -5.45 20.71 5.35
CA HIS A 253 -4.43 20.66 6.40
C HIS A 253 -4.61 19.50 7.41
N LEU A 254 -5.06 18.33 6.95
CA LEU A 254 -5.42 17.22 7.82
C LEU A 254 -4.19 16.46 8.35
N ASN A 255 -4.16 16.24 9.67
CA ASN A 255 -3.23 15.33 10.36
C ASN A 255 -1.76 15.54 9.94
N ILE A 256 -1.15 14.66 9.14
CA ILE A 256 0.25 14.80 8.69
C ILE A 256 0.54 16.04 7.82
N TRP A 257 -0.50 16.78 7.43
CA TRP A 257 -0.46 18.03 6.65
C TRP A 257 -0.82 19.29 7.47
N SER A 258 -1.11 19.14 8.77
CA SER A 258 -1.43 20.25 9.67
C SER A 258 -0.20 21.10 10.09
N GLY A 259 0.98 20.48 10.09
CA GLY A 259 2.19 21.04 10.71
C GLY A 259 2.29 20.82 12.23
N GLU A 260 1.26 20.24 12.85
CA GLU A 260 1.21 19.93 14.28
C GLU A 260 1.75 18.51 14.60
N VAL A 261 1.77 18.18 15.89
CA VAL A 261 2.10 16.85 16.43
C VAL A 261 1.02 16.47 17.45
N PRO A 262 0.46 15.25 17.44
CA PRO A 262 -0.54 14.84 18.43
C PRO A 262 0.03 14.92 19.85
N ALA A 263 -0.75 15.45 20.79
CA ALA A 263 -0.33 15.65 22.18
C ALA A 263 0.21 14.36 22.85
N ASP A 264 -0.38 13.22 22.50
CA ASP A 264 0.02 11.84 22.85
C ASP A 264 1.47 11.45 22.49
N THR A 265 2.16 12.26 21.68
CA THR A 265 3.49 11.94 21.12
C THR A 265 4.62 12.52 21.97
N GLU A 266 4.43 13.65 22.65
CA GLU A 266 5.52 14.31 23.41
C GLU A 266 5.99 13.45 24.60
N THR A 267 5.06 12.75 25.25
CA THR A 267 5.28 11.99 26.50
C THR A 267 6.15 10.75 26.34
N GLN A 268 6.63 10.40 25.13
CA GLN A 268 7.39 9.16 24.88
C GLN A 268 8.78 9.38 24.24
N SER A 269 9.24 10.62 24.09
CA SER A 269 10.58 10.93 23.55
C SER A 269 11.67 11.13 24.63
N SER A 270 11.29 11.18 25.91
CA SER A 270 12.18 11.40 27.05
C SER A 270 12.87 10.10 27.53
N THR A 271 13.88 9.63 26.80
CA THR A 271 14.73 8.50 27.24
C THR A 271 15.68 8.94 28.37
N PRO A 272 15.62 8.36 29.59
CA PRO A 272 16.41 8.84 30.71
C PRO A 272 17.73 8.07 30.86
N LYS A 273 18.85 8.61 30.35
CA LYS A 273 20.19 8.18 30.80
C LYS A 273 21.30 9.21 30.54
N GLU A 274 21.66 9.96 31.57
CA GLU A 274 23.01 10.50 31.73
C GLU A 274 23.62 9.94 33.02
N THR A 275 24.87 9.48 32.97
CA THR A 275 25.55 8.83 34.10
C THR A 275 26.62 9.77 34.64
N GLN A 276 26.50 10.15 35.91
CA GLN A 276 27.32 11.16 36.55
C GLN A 276 28.79 10.73 36.72
N THR A 277 29.72 11.67 36.56
CA THR A 277 31.09 11.64 37.12
C THR A 277 31.54 13.10 37.30
N PRO A 278 32.27 13.49 38.38
CA PRO A 278 32.06 14.81 38.99
C PRO A 278 33.26 15.79 38.97
N GLN A 279 32.99 17.03 39.45
CA GLN A 279 33.95 18.08 39.88
C GLN A 279 34.76 18.76 38.74
N GLN A 280 35.15 20.04 38.78
CA GLN A 280 35.13 21.14 39.78
C GLN A 280 34.66 22.48 39.11
N THR A 281 34.61 23.69 39.71
CA THR A 281 34.13 24.28 41.01
C THR A 281 34.33 25.83 40.91
N GLN A 282 33.68 26.64 41.76
CA GLN A 282 33.72 28.14 41.85
C GLN A 282 32.87 28.90 40.78
N GLY A 283 32.13 29.97 41.10
CA GLY A 283 31.70 30.47 42.42
C GLY A 283 31.13 31.92 42.41
N GLN A 284 29.98 32.14 43.09
CA GLN A 284 29.40 33.45 43.49
C GLN A 284 28.98 34.45 42.37
N SER A 285 28.16 35.48 42.63
CA SER A 285 26.93 35.61 43.45
C SER A 285 26.22 36.94 43.11
N GLU A 286 24.89 37.00 43.26
CA GLU A 286 24.05 38.24 43.17
C GLU A 286 24.03 38.93 41.77
N GLY A 287 23.01 39.70 41.38
CA GLY A 287 21.67 39.88 41.97
C GLY A 287 21.11 41.29 41.72
N SER A 288 20.11 41.45 40.84
CA SER A 288 19.17 42.60 40.80
C SER A 288 18.09 42.45 39.73
N VAL A 289 16.89 42.96 40.02
CA VAL A 289 15.81 43.23 39.05
C VAL A 289 15.55 44.74 39.06
N PRO A 290 15.37 45.37 37.89
CA PRO A 290 14.40 46.44 37.76
C PRO A 290 13.35 46.13 36.66
N SER A 291 12.31 46.94 36.58
CA SER A 291 11.05 46.65 35.87
C SER A 291 10.62 47.76 34.91
N SER A 292 9.84 47.38 33.90
CA SER A 292 8.98 48.24 33.07
C SER A 292 9.64 49.15 32.04
N GLY A 293 8.94 49.38 30.91
CA GLY A 293 9.33 50.26 29.80
C GLY A 293 8.97 49.64 28.45
N GLY A 294 7.97 50.20 27.76
CA GLY A 294 7.40 49.60 26.55
C GLY A 294 7.80 50.26 25.22
N THR A 295 7.30 49.63 24.14
CA THR A 295 7.09 50.19 22.79
C THR A 295 8.30 50.32 21.84
N SER A 296 8.23 49.51 20.78
CA SER A 296 8.67 49.72 19.39
C SER A 296 9.58 50.93 19.04
N GLN A 297 10.76 50.66 18.47
CA GLN A 297 10.93 50.65 17.00
C GLN A 297 12.28 50.02 16.55
N SER A 298 12.41 49.80 15.24
CA SER A 298 13.57 49.18 14.59
C SER A 298 14.75 50.13 14.40
N THR A 299 15.97 49.64 14.61
CA THR A 299 17.16 50.07 13.85
C THR A 299 18.24 48.98 13.84
N SER A 300 19.08 48.99 12.80
CA SER A 300 20.13 48.00 12.55
C SER A 300 21.37 48.20 13.42
N GLY A 301 21.83 47.13 14.08
CA GLY A 301 23.11 47.07 14.78
C GLY A 301 23.60 45.63 14.92
N THR A 302 24.81 45.33 14.43
CA THR A 302 25.28 43.97 14.14
C THR A 302 25.48 43.08 15.38
N ALA A 303 24.41 42.41 15.83
CA ALA A 303 24.45 41.30 16.78
C ALA A 303 24.20 39.97 16.07
N SER A 304 24.95 38.91 16.39
CA SER A 304 24.74 37.58 15.82
C SER A 304 23.66 36.84 16.62
N GLU A 305 22.44 36.80 16.08
CA GLU A 305 21.28 36.23 16.75
C GLU A 305 21.21 34.70 16.50
N SER A 306 21.93 33.95 17.34
CA SER A 306 22.07 32.50 17.17
C SER A 306 20.91 31.72 17.79
N TYR A 307 19.91 31.38 16.97
CA TYR A 307 18.83 30.47 17.34
C TYR A 307 19.30 29.01 17.37
N PRO A 308 18.74 28.14 18.25
CA PRO A 308 19.07 26.72 18.29
C PRO A 308 18.51 25.95 17.09
N ASN A 309 17.30 26.32 16.62
CA ASN A 309 16.56 25.67 15.54
C ASN A 309 15.55 26.64 14.88
N CYS A 310 14.90 26.19 13.82
CA CYS A 310 13.91 26.98 13.09
C CYS A 310 12.66 27.34 13.90
N THR A 311 12.26 26.54 14.89
CA THR A 311 11.10 26.85 15.74
C THR A 311 11.35 28.12 16.57
N ALA A 312 12.54 28.22 17.18
CA ALA A 312 12.95 29.41 17.92
C ALA A 312 13.18 30.63 17.01
N LEU A 313 13.69 30.43 15.80
CA LEU A 313 13.87 31.50 14.82
C LEU A 313 12.52 32.04 14.31
N ARG A 314 11.54 31.16 14.02
CA ARG A 314 10.21 31.56 13.53
C ARG A 314 9.35 32.27 14.58
N GLN A 315 9.67 32.20 15.87
CA GLN A 315 9.02 33.01 16.90
C GLN A 315 9.28 34.52 16.73
N VAL A 316 10.38 34.90 16.06
CA VAL A 316 10.72 36.31 15.77
C VAL A 316 10.74 36.64 14.27
N HIS A 317 10.98 35.65 13.40
CA HIS A 317 10.96 35.77 11.95
C HIS A 317 10.06 34.69 11.32
N PRO A 318 8.72 34.83 11.33
CA PRO A 318 7.80 33.75 10.95
C PRO A 318 8.02 33.19 9.54
N GLY A 319 8.45 34.03 8.58
CA GLY A 319 8.75 33.62 7.20
C GLY A 319 10.17 33.09 6.97
N GLY A 320 10.96 32.83 8.02
CA GLY A 320 12.40 32.56 7.88
C GLY A 320 13.22 33.82 7.65
N VAL A 321 14.50 33.66 7.28
CA VAL A 321 15.43 34.78 7.03
C VAL A 321 16.37 34.52 5.84
N PRO A 322 16.64 35.52 4.98
CA PRO A 322 17.53 35.38 3.84
C PRO A 322 19.02 35.36 4.23
N GLN A 323 19.84 34.81 3.34
CA GLN A 323 21.29 34.80 3.44
C GLN A 323 21.84 36.23 3.60
N GLY A 324 22.58 36.47 4.70
CA GLY A 324 23.08 37.79 5.08
C GLY A 324 22.30 38.46 6.21
N HIS A 325 21.13 37.94 6.60
CA HIS A 325 20.46 38.36 7.83
C HIS A 325 21.29 37.92 9.07
N PRO A 326 21.37 38.71 10.17
CA PRO A 326 22.19 38.35 11.34
C PRO A 326 21.80 37.04 12.04
N ALA A 327 20.55 36.60 11.88
CA ALA A 327 20.03 35.31 12.35
C ALA A 327 20.26 34.12 11.40
N TYR A 328 20.76 34.35 10.18
CA TYR A 328 20.90 33.31 9.16
C TYR A 328 21.96 32.28 9.54
N GLN A 329 21.59 30.99 9.47
CA GLN A 329 22.49 29.87 9.75
C GLN A 329 22.34 28.80 8.66
N ALA A 330 23.40 28.56 7.87
CA ALA A 330 23.38 27.64 6.72
C ALA A 330 23.14 26.14 7.05
N LYS A 331 23.00 25.77 8.33
CA LYS A 331 22.49 24.46 8.79
C LYS A 331 20.95 24.39 8.86
N MET A 332 20.28 25.53 8.68
CA MET A 332 18.83 25.72 8.76
C MET A 332 18.20 26.14 7.43
N ASP A 333 19.03 26.61 6.49
CA ASP A 333 18.74 26.53 5.06
C ASP A 333 18.93 25.05 4.65
N ARG A 334 17.81 24.38 4.35
CA ARG A 334 17.75 22.93 4.10
C ARG A 334 17.89 22.60 2.62
N ASP A 335 17.35 23.50 1.80
CA ASP A 335 17.13 23.43 0.36
C ASP A 335 18.36 23.97 -0.40
N LYS A 336 19.08 24.91 0.23
CA LYS A 336 20.25 25.65 -0.25
C LYS A 336 19.91 26.66 -1.35
N ASP A 337 18.75 27.28 -1.24
CA ASP A 337 18.30 28.38 -2.09
C ASP A 337 18.86 29.74 -1.61
N GLY A 338 19.15 29.85 -0.30
CA GLY A 338 19.53 31.08 0.37
C GLY A 338 18.57 31.54 1.49
N TYR A 339 17.52 30.79 1.83
CA TYR A 339 16.59 31.11 2.92
C TYR A 339 16.70 30.12 4.10
N ALA A 340 17.11 30.61 5.26
CA ALA A 340 17.08 29.81 6.48
C ALA A 340 15.65 29.80 7.06
N CYS A 341 15.11 28.59 7.26
CA CYS A 341 13.81 28.36 7.91
C CYS A 341 12.58 28.95 7.21
N GLU A 342 12.58 29.15 5.89
CA GLU A 342 11.37 29.53 5.14
C GLU A 342 10.22 28.51 5.29
N ILE A 343 9.00 28.90 4.91
CA ILE A 343 7.81 28.04 4.95
C ILE A 343 7.40 27.73 3.50
N ASN A 344 7.72 26.51 3.08
CA ASN A 344 7.37 25.88 1.79
C ASN A 344 6.29 24.80 1.98
#